data_AF-E9IMI0-F1
#
_entry.id   AF-E9IMI0-F1
#
_cell.length_a   1.000
_cell.length_b   1.000
_cell.length_c   1.000
_cell.angle_alpha   90.00
_cell.angle_beta   90.00
_cell.angle_gamma   90.00
#
_symmetry.space_group_name_H-M   'P 1'
#
loop_
_entity.id
_entity.type
_entity.pdbx_description
1 polymer ?
#
loop_
_entity_poly.entity_id
_entity_poly.type
_entity_poly.pdbx_seq_one_letter_code
_entity_poly.pdbx_strand_id
1 'polypeptide(L)'
;MLSCMSFCYYVFHCENMTCLVFTQFVKMDRKCILEFLMEEVNHSDDLDKSFTPPAPPMTTFEQKIVTLLIDLEVLKPMVIYFVLAAIEYHLFRLNSDVQAEVDSFTRIYVVLSRIQKDRERVRMMCCNALYCMGLKSIRVLYTILTSWTEVLPNAEETNKGILPKCISFLISSQIISNSSESKRSLFQKLYTLKSLLRRYYNYTFTQETIDILNEVMTALKAERTDGLDTAIILLAKREGSSWTYKNIIQSALLPMILKNEHPCTYSAFALLGRLLRAFPSQDEDNTVQEIGEQLRDLMQSGEGSHDQQEGVVSALLSLSRHKFHIALSIMTWMPSKSLRPVVDMQLQAFIEGRKSTFWKNYLKKSGFKPK
;
A
#
# COMPACT_ATOMS: atom_id res chain seq x y z
N MET A 1 -29.52 -13.78 5.83
CA MET A 1 -28.36 -14.71 5.77
C MET A 1 -28.74 -15.98 5.01
N LEU A 2 -29.68 -16.79 5.49
CA LEU A 2 -30.18 -17.98 4.76
C LEU A 2 -30.88 -17.67 3.42
N SER A 3 -31.54 -16.52 3.27
CA SER A 3 -32.21 -16.13 2.02
C SER A 3 -31.26 -15.68 0.90
N CYS A 4 -30.03 -15.26 1.20
CA CYS A 4 -29.02 -14.96 0.18
C CYS A 4 -28.34 -16.24 -0.33
N MET A 5 -28.07 -17.19 0.57
CA MET A 5 -27.38 -18.44 0.24
C MET A 5 -28.22 -19.37 -0.65
N SER A 6 -29.54 -19.48 -0.42
CA SER A 6 -30.41 -20.28 -1.30
C SER A 6 -30.64 -19.66 -2.68
N PHE A 7 -30.30 -18.38 -2.86
CA PHE A 7 -30.52 -17.65 -4.11
C PHE A 7 -29.30 -17.73 -5.04
N CYS A 8 -28.08 -17.66 -4.51
CA CYS A 8 -26.85 -17.85 -5.29
C CYS A 8 -26.78 -19.24 -5.95
N TYR A 9 -27.27 -20.28 -5.26
CA TYR A 9 -27.31 -21.65 -5.81
C TYR A 9 -28.26 -21.79 -7.02
N TYR A 10 -29.33 -21.00 -7.07
CA TYR A 10 -30.31 -21.02 -8.17
C TYR A 10 -29.86 -20.20 -9.39
N VAL A 11 -28.96 -19.23 -9.20
CA VAL A 11 -28.46 -18.31 -10.24
C VAL A 11 -27.50 -18.99 -11.22
N PHE A 12 -26.80 -20.05 -10.82
CA PHE A 12 -25.79 -20.72 -11.67
C PHE A 12 -26.34 -21.81 -12.61
N HIS A 13 -27.60 -22.23 -12.46
CA HIS A 13 -28.20 -23.32 -13.27
C HIS A 13 -29.13 -22.85 -14.40
N CYS A 14 -29.27 -21.55 -14.65
CA CYS A 14 -30.16 -21.02 -15.69
C CYS A 14 -29.37 -20.24 -16.76
N GLU A 15 -29.51 -20.63 -18.03
CA GLU A 15 -28.87 -20.04 -19.21
C GLU A 15 -29.31 -18.59 -19.53
N ASN A 16 -30.18 -17.97 -18.72
CA ASN A 16 -30.64 -16.59 -18.87
C ASN A 16 -30.21 -15.73 -17.67
N MET A 17 -28.92 -15.39 -17.62
CA MET A 17 -28.24 -14.88 -16.42
C MET A 17 -28.22 -13.34 -16.25
N THR A 18 -28.82 -12.55 -17.13
CA THR A 18 -28.57 -11.09 -17.18
C THR A 18 -29.50 -10.20 -16.35
N CYS A 19 -30.75 -10.60 -16.07
CA CYS A 19 -31.71 -9.70 -15.41
C CYS A 19 -31.75 -9.81 -13.87
N LEU A 20 -31.63 -11.01 -13.30
CA LEU A 20 -31.84 -11.24 -11.86
C LEU A 20 -30.62 -10.88 -10.99
N VAL A 21 -29.41 -11.18 -11.46
CA VAL A 21 -28.13 -10.78 -10.82
C VAL A 21 -28.01 -9.25 -10.76
N PHE A 22 -28.43 -8.58 -11.82
CA PHE A 22 -28.44 -7.13 -11.98
C PHE A 22 -29.20 -6.39 -10.89
N THR A 23 -30.44 -6.82 -10.62
CA THR A 23 -31.31 -6.12 -9.68
C THR A 23 -30.85 -6.20 -8.22
N GLN A 24 -30.03 -7.19 -7.86
CA GLN A 24 -29.50 -7.34 -6.50
C GLN A 24 -28.07 -6.78 -6.34
N PHE A 25 -27.22 -6.84 -7.36
CA PHE A 25 -25.91 -6.14 -7.37
C PHE A 25 -26.06 -4.63 -7.16
N VAL A 26 -27.18 -4.06 -7.63
CA VAL A 26 -27.51 -2.65 -7.42
C VAL A 26 -27.65 -2.27 -5.93
N LYS A 27 -27.88 -3.24 -5.03
CA LYS A 27 -28.08 -3.01 -3.59
C LYS A 27 -26.93 -3.50 -2.71
N MET A 28 -25.86 -4.05 -3.28
CA MET A 28 -24.75 -4.64 -2.50
C MET A 28 -23.74 -3.57 -2.03
N ASP A 29 -23.43 -3.60 -0.73
CA ASP A 29 -22.33 -2.86 -0.11
C ASP A 29 -20.98 -3.52 -0.53
N ARG A 30 -19.86 -2.77 -0.47
CA ARG A 30 -18.50 -3.22 -0.84
C ARG A 30 -18.13 -4.55 -0.19
N LYS A 31 -18.64 -4.79 1.02
CA LYS A 31 -18.47 -6.02 1.79
C LYS A 31 -19.09 -7.24 1.10
N CYS A 32 -20.27 -7.10 0.50
CA CYS A 32 -20.97 -8.21 -0.14
C CYS A 32 -20.33 -8.62 -1.47
N ILE A 33 -19.71 -7.67 -2.20
CA ILE A 33 -18.95 -7.99 -3.42
C ILE A 33 -17.70 -8.79 -3.06
N LEU A 34 -17.00 -8.41 -1.98
CA LEU A 34 -15.83 -9.16 -1.51
C LEU A 34 -16.23 -10.55 -0.97
N GLU A 35 -17.31 -10.65 -0.19
CA GLU A 35 -17.84 -11.94 0.28
C GLU A 35 -18.21 -12.87 -0.90
N PHE A 36 -18.86 -12.34 -1.94
CA PHE A 36 -19.16 -13.06 -3.18
C PHE A 36 -17.90 -13.52 -3.92
N LEU A 37 -16.88 -12.66 -3.99
CA LEU A 37 -15.60 -13.02 -4.59
C LEU A 37 -14.87 -14.09 -3.77
N MET A 38 -15.04 -14.13 -2.44
CA MET A 38 -14.35 -15.05 -1.52
C MET A 38 -15.03 -16.43 -1.39
N GLU A 39 -16.37 -16.51 -1.46
CA GLU A 39 -17.10 -17.78 -1.32
C GLU A 39 -16.76 -18.80 -2.44
N GLU A 40 -16.31 -18.32 -3.60
CA GLU A 40 -16.13 -19.13 -4.83
C GLU A 40 -14.66 -19.29 -5.28
N VAL A 41 -13.67 -18.73 -4.58
CA VAL A 41 -12.23 -18.92 -4.93
C VAL A 41 -11.75 -20.36 -4.73
N ASN A 42 -12.57 -21.21 -4.10
CA ASN A 42 -12.26 -22.62 -3.83
C ASN A 42 -12.58 -23.57 -4.99
N HIS A 43 -13.00 -23.08 -6.15
CA HIS A 43 -13.16 -23.93 -7.33
C HIS A 43 -11.80 -24.27 -7.96
N SER A 44 -11.45 -25.56 -7.91
CA SER A 44 -10.23 -26.15 -8.46
C SER A 44 -10.25 -26.25 -9.99
N ASP A 45 -10.74 -25.21 -10.65
CA ASP A 45 -10.79 -25.17 -12.11
C ASP A 45 -9.38 -24.95 -12.67
N ASP A 46 -9.09 -25.65 -13.78
CA ASP A 46 -7.84 -25.46 -14.49
C ASP A 46 -7.75 -24.03 -15.07
N LEU A 47 -6.53 -23.46 -15.04
CA LEU A 47 -6.28 -22.15 -15.64
C LEU A 47 -6.32 -22.25 -17.16
N ASP A 48 -7.15 -21.42 -17.79
CA ASP A 48 -7.15 -21.24 -19.24
C ASP A 48 -5.90 -20.44 -19.65
N LYS A 49 -5.13 -21.00 -20.57
CA LYS A 49 -3.89 -20.43 -21.10
C LYS A 49 -4.00 -20.04 -22.57
N SER A 50 -5.19 -20.14 -23.17
CA SER A 50 -5.41 -19.95 -24.61
C SER A 50 -4.98 -18.57 -25.12
N PHE A 51 -4.97 -17.56 -24.25
CA PHE A 51 -4.62 -16.17 -24.57
C PHE A 51 -3.43 -15.63 -23.75
N THR A 52 -2.60 -16.53 -23.22
CA THR A 52 -1.43 -16.22 -22.37
C THR A 52 -0.13 -16.59 -23.09
N PRO A 53 0.84 -15.66 -23.24
CA PRO A 53 0.77 -14.21 -23.04
C PRO A 53 0.02 -13.48 -24.20
N PRO A 54 -0.53 -12.26 -24.01
CA PRO A 54 -0.20 -11.28 -22.96
C PRO A 54 -1.19 -11.15 -21.79
N ALA A 55 -2.30 -11.91 -21.73
CA ALA A 55 -3.22 -11.86 -20.58
C ALA A 55 -2.79 -12.83 -19.46
N PRO A 56 -3.00 -12.50 -18.17
CA PRO A 56 -2.78 -13.48 -17.10
C PRO A 56 -3.67 -14.71 -17.34
N PRO A 57 -3.16 -15.92 -17.09
CA PRO A 57 -3.96 -17.14 -17.25
C PRO A 57 -5.02 -17.17 -16.15
N MET A 58 -6.31 -17.22 -16.52
CA MET A 58 -7.44 -17.11 -15.59
C MET A 58 -8.32 -18.36 -15.64
N THR A 59 -9.02 -18.66 -14.54
CA THR A 59 -10.08 -19.68 -14.57
C THR A 59 -11.33 -19.14 -15.30
N THR A 60 -12.21 -20.04 -15.76
CA THR A 60 -13.51 -19.66 -16.34
C THR A 60 -14.32 -18.78 -15.39
N PHE A 61 -14.26 -19.05 -14.09
CA PHE A 61 -14.90 -18.23 -13.07
C PHE A 61 -14.34 -16.80 -13.04
N GLU A 62 -13.01 -16.65 -12.99
CA GLU A 62 -12.35 -15.34 -13.01
C GLU A 62 -12.71 -14.53 -14.25
N GLN A 63 -12.77 -15.18 -15.43
CA GLN A 63 -13.18 -14.54 -16.68
C GLN A 63 -14.63 -14.04 -16.62
N LYS A 64 -15.56 -14.85 -16.08
CA LYS A 64 -16.97 -14.47 -15.89
C LYS A 64 -17.11 -13.29 -14.93
N ILE A 65 -16.38 -13.30 -13.81
CA ILE A 65 -16.38 -12.20 -12.84
C ILE A 65 -15.87 -10.91 -13.47
N VAL A 66 -14.74 -10.95 -14.19
CA VAL A 66 -14.21 -9.77 -14.87
C VAL A 66 -15.22 -9.22 -15.87
N THR A 67 -15.84 -10.08 -16.69
CA THR A 67 -16.86 -9.68 -17.67
C THR A 67 -18.06 -9.03 -16.99
N LEU A 68 -18.58 -9.64 -15.93
CA LEU A 68 -19.68 -9.08 -15.14
C LEU A 68 -19.32 -7.69 -14.58
N LEU A 69 -18.11 -7.51 -14.05
CA LEU A 69 -17.68 -6.22 -13.50
C LEU A 69 -17.55 -5.13 -14.57
N ILE A 70 -17.15 -5.49 -15.80
CA ILE A 70 -17.12 -4.57 -16.94
C ILE A 70 -18.55 -4.14 -17.30
N ASP A 71 -19.47 -5.10 -17.41
CA ASP A 71 -20.87 -4.81 -17.71
C ASP A 71 -21.51 -3.94 -16.63
N LEU A 72 -21.19 -4.20 -15.36
CA LEU A 72 -21.66 -3.42 -14.22
C LEU A 72 -21.09 -2.00 -14.20
N GLU A 73 -19.83 -1.80 -14.61
CA GLU A 73 -19.22 -0.47 -14.67
C GLU A 73 -19.97 0.47 -15.61
N VAL A 74 -20.52 -0.05 -16.71
CA VAL A 74 -21.34 0.72 -17.67
C VAL A 74 -22.59 1.30 -17.00
N LEU A 75 -23.14 0.58 -16.01
CA LEU A 75 -24.41 0.94 -15.37
C LEU A 75 -24.21 1.66 -14.04
N LYS A 76 -23.10 1.36 -13.40
CA LYS A 76 -22.68 1.93 -12.13
C LYS A 76 -21.20 2.28 -12.22
N PRO A 77 -20.90 3.52 -12.66
CA PRO A 77 -19.54 4.02 -12.62
C PRO A 77 -18.94 3.86 -11.23
N MET A 78 -17.64 3.58 -11.17
CA MET A 78 -16.84 3.36 -9.95
C MET A 78 -16.95 1.97 -9.31
N VAL A 79 -17.73 1.03 -9.85
CA VAL A 79 -17.77 -0.35 -9.32
C VAL A 79 -16.38 -0.97 -9.35
N ILE A 80 -15.68 -0.88 -10.49
CA ILE A 80 -14.31 -1.41 -10.62
C ILE A 80 -13.38 -0.74 -9.61
N TYR A 81 -13.48 0.58 -9.42
CA TYR A 81 -12.67 1.29 -8.43
C TYR A 81 -12.88 0.73 -7.01
N PHE A 82 -14.12 0.48 -6.61
CA PHE A 82 -14.42 -0.08 -5.29
C PHE A 82 -13.98 -1.53 -5.14
N VAL A 83 -14.10 -2.34 -6.19
CA VAL A 83 -13.59 -3.73 -6.19
C VAL A 83 -12.08 -3.75 -6.04
N LEU A 84 -11.35 -2.94 -6.81
CA LEU A 84 -9.89 -2.83 -6.71
C LEU A 84 -9.46 -2.38 -5.30
N ALA A 85 -10.14 -1.41 -4.71
CA ALA A 85 -9.88 -0.96 -3.34
C ALA A 85 -10.18 -2.05 -2.28
N ALA A 86 -11.23 -2.85 -2.49
CA ALA A 86 -11.57 -3.96 -1.60
C ALA A 86 -10.52 -5.08 -1.68
N ILE A 87 -10.04 -5.42 -2.89
CA ILE A 87 -8.95 -6.37 -3.11
C ILE A 87 -7.67 -5.89 -2.41
N GLU A 88 -7.30 -4.62 -2.58
CA GLU A 88 -6.14 -4.03 -1.89
C GLU A 88 -6.25 -4.15 -0.38
N TYR A 89 -7.41 -3.78 0.18
CA TYR A 89 -7.66 -3.87 1.60
C TYR A 89 -7.54 -5.32 2.11
N HIS A 90 -8.09 -6.28 1.37
CA HIS A 90 -8.06 -7.68 1.75
C HIS A 90 -6.65 -8.28 1.70
N LEU A 91 -5.92 -8.05 0.59
CA LEU A 91 -4.59 -8.61 0.38
C LEU A 91 -3.52 -7.99 1.30
N PHE A 92 -3.58 -6.68 1.52
CA PHE A 92 -2.49 -5.94 2.17
C PHE A 92 -2.79 -5.50 3.60
N ARG A 93 -3.88 -6.00 4.20
CA ARG A 93 -4.13 -5.82 5.63
C ARG A 93 -3.00 -6.47 6.43
N LEU A 94 -2.33 -5.65 7.25
CA LEU A 94 -1.30 -6.12 8.18
C LEU A 94 -1.83 -7.27 9.05
N ASN A 95 -1.09 -8.38 9.11
CA ASN A 95 -1.43 -9.64 9.81
C ASN A 95 -2.58 -10.47 9.18
N SER A 96 -2.89 -10.32 7.90
CA SER A 96 -3.81 -11.23 7.21
C SER A 96 -3.09 -12.54 6.85
N ASP A 97 -3.77 -13.69 7.04
CA ASP A 97 -3.26 -15.01 6.61
C ASP A 97 -3.85 -15.43 5.26
N VAL A 98 -4.13 -14.45 4.40
CA VAL A 98 -4.71 -14.69 3.07
C VAL A 98 -3.64 -15.36 2.21
N GLN A 99 -3.73 -16.68 2.03
CA GLN A 99 -2.78 -17.46 1.22
C GLN A 99 -3.42 -18.15 0.02
N ALA A 100 -4.66 -18.62 0.12
CA ALA A 100 -5.31 -19.37 -0.95
C ALA A 100 -5.66 -18.46 -2.14
N GLU A 101 -6.12 -17.23 -1.87
CA GLU A 101 -6.79 -16.38 -2.86
C GLU A 101 -5.86 -15.37 -3.55
N VAL A 102 -4.60 -15.28 -3.08
CA VAL A 102 -3.64 -14.24 -3.51
C VAL A 102 -3.45 -14.22 -5.03
N ASP A 103 -3.31 -15.40 -5.64
CA ASP A 103 -3.07 -15.48 -7.08
C ASP A 103 -4.31 -15.03 -7.86
N SER A 104 -5.51 -15.46 -7.44
CA SER A 104 -6.78 -15.12 -8.09
C SER A 104 -7.07 -13.62 -8.03
N PHE A 105 -7.00 -13.03 -6.83
CA PHE A 105 -7.20 -11.60 -6.67
C PHE A 105 -6.15 -10.77 -7.40
N THR A 106 -4.89 -11.23 -7.46
CA THR A 106 -3.87 -10.54 -8.25
C THR A 106 -4.21 -10.56 -9.74
N ARG A 107 -4.69 -11.68 -10.29
CA ARG A 107 -5.08 -11.77 -11.71
C ARG A 107 -6.25 -10.85 -12.04
N ILE A 108 -7.34 -10.94 -11.27
CA ILE A 108 -8.52 -10.09 -11.45
C ILE A 108 -8.10 -8.61 -11.37
N TYR A 109 -7.32 -8.25 -10.36
CA TYR A 109 -6.85 -6.88 -10.17
C TYR A 109 -6.04 -6.36 -11.35
N VAL A 110 -5.09 -7.16 -11.87
CA VAL A 110 -4.26 -6.77 -13.02
C VAL A 110 -5.12 -6.59 -14.27
N VAL A 111 -6.07 -7.48 -14.54
CA VAL A 111 -6.94 -7.36 -15.72
C VAL A 111 -7.83 -6.13 -15.65
N LEU A 112 -8.50 -5.91 -14.52
CA LEU A 112 -9.35 -4.73 -14.32
C LEU A 112 -8.54 -3.43 -14.42
N SER A 113 -7.36 -3.37 -13.80
CA SER A 113 -6.48 -2.20 -13.90
C SER A 113 -5.96 -1.98 -15.33
N ARG A 114 -5.73 -3.05 -16.09
CA ARG A 114 -5.31 -2.97 -17.49
C ARG A 114 -6.41 -2.43 -18.39
N ILE A 115 -7.66 -2.84 -18.16
CA ILE A 115 -8.84 -2.28 -18.85
C ILE A 115 -8.93 -0.77 -18.58
N GLN A 116 -8.70 -0.35 -17.33
CA GLN A 116 -8.66 1.07 -16.95
C GLN A 116 -7.39 1.81 -17.39
N LYS A 117 -6.40 1.10 -17.96
CA LYS A 117 -5.07 1.60 -18.35
C LYS A 117 -4.28 2.25 -17.19
N ASP A 118 -4.57 1.84 -15.96
CA ASP A 118 -3.95 2.40 -14.75
C ASP A 118 -2.72 1.58 -14.34
N ARG A 119 -1.59 1.88 -14.99
CA ARG A 119 -0.30 1.24 -14.71
C ARG A 119 0.25 1.60 -13.33
N GLU A 120 0.01 2.84 -12.88
CA GLU A 120 0.50 3.33 -11.59
C GLU A 120 -0.13 2.56 -10.44
N ARG A 121 -1.43 2.27 -10.53
CA ARG A 121 -2.14 1.47 -9.54
C ARG A 121 -1.55 0.06 -9.39
N VAL A 122 -1.24 -0.61 -10.49
CA VAL A 122 -0.57 -1.92 -10.46
C VAL A 122 0.85 -1.81 -9.91
N ARG A 123 1.58 -0.73 -10.20
CA ARG A 123 2.90 -0.49 -9.60
C ARG A 123 2.81 -0.27 -8.09
N MET A 124 1.81 0.45 -7.61
CA MET A 124 1.54 0.61 -6.18
C MET A 124 1.13 -0.72 -5.53
N MET A 125 0.46 -1.62 -6.24
CA MET A 125 0.22 -2.99 -5.79
C MET A 125 1.53 -3.76 -5.58
N CYS A 126 2.51 -3.61 -6.47
CA CYS A 126 3.86 -4.18 -6.26
C CYS A 126 4.51 -3.64 -4.98
N CYS A 127 4.41 -2.32 -4.74
CA CYS A 127 4.91 -1.70 -3.50
C CYS A 127 4.21 -2.26 -2.27
N ASN A 128 2.88 -2.36 -2.28
CA ASN A 128 2.10 -2.90 -1.16
C ASN A 128 2.47 -4.37 -0.88
N ALA A 129 2.67 -5.18 -1.92
CA ALA A 129 3.11 -6.55 -1.77
C ALA A 129 4.50 -6.64 -1.12
N LEU A 130 5.47 -5.87 -1.61
CA LEU A 130 6.82 -5.81 -1.04
C LEU A 130 6.81 -5.33 0.42
N TYR A 131 5.93 -4.39 0.76
CA TYR A 131 5.81 -3.84 2.11
C TYR A 131 5.12 -4.79 3.10
N CYS A 132 4.02 -5.43 2.70
CA CYS A 132 3.14 -6.17 3.61
C CYS A 132 3.38 -7.68 3.65
N MET A 133 3.86 -8.30 2.56
CA MET A 133 3.73 -9.76 2.37
C MET A 133 5.03 -10.55 2.53
N GLY A 134 6.17 -9.90 2.81
CA GLY A 134 7.47 -10.58 2.91
C GLY A 134 7.76 -11.44 1.67
N LEU A 135 8.16 -12.70 1.84
CA LEU A 135 8.41 -13.63 0.72
C LEU A 135 7.16 -13.97 -0.10
N LYS A 136 5.95 -13.87 0.47
CA LYS A 136 4.70 -14.10 -0.27
C LYS A 136 4.49 -13.06 -1.37
N SER A 137 5.14 -11.90 -1.28
CA SER A 137 5.12 -10.86 -2.32
C SER A 137 5.55 -11.38 -3.70
N ILE A 138 6.41 -12.39 -3.76
CA ILE A 138 6.88 -13.00 -5.01
C ILE A 138 5.72 -13.53 -5.85
N ARG A 139 4.66 -14.06 -5.24
CA ARG A 139 3.49 -14.55 -5.97
C ARG A 139 2.80 -13.42 -6.72
N VAL A 140 2.57 -12.30 -6.04
CA VAL A 140 1.94 -11.11 -6.60
C VAL A 140 2.82 -10.53 -7.72
N LEU A 141 4.11 -10.31 -7.42
CA LEU A 141 5.09 -9.75 -8.35
C LEU A 141 5.25 -10.61 -9.62
N TYR A 142 5.30 -11.94 -9.45
CA TYR A 142 5.39 -12.87 -10.57
C TYR A 142 4.18 -12.73 -11.49
N THR A 143 2.97 -12.79 -10.94
CA THR A 143 1.73 -12.66 -11.72
C THR A 143 1.68 -11.33 -12.45
N ILE A 144 1.97 -10.21 -11.78
CA ILE A 144 1.98 -8.87 -12.38
C ILE A 144 2.98 -8.80 -13.54
N LEU A 145 4.26 -9.09 -13.29
CA LEU A 145 5.33 -8.80 -14.25
C LEU A 145 5.38 -9.78 -15.42
N THR A 146 4.78 -10.96 -15.29
CA THR A 146 4.63 -11.90 -16.42
C THR A 146 3.38 -11.65 -17.25
N SER A 147 2.40 -10.91 -16.72
CA SER A 147 1.11 -10.66 -17.37
C SER A 147 0.96 -9.22 -17.89
N TRP A 148 1.72 -8.27 -17.36
CA TRP A 148 1.73 -6.90 -17.84
C TRP A 148 3.13 -6.30 -17.68
N THR A 149 3.96 -6.48 -18.70
CA THR A 149 5.38 -6.12 -18.61
C THR A 149 5.58 -4.60 -18.55
N GLU A 150 4.70 -3.82 -19.16
CA GLU A 150 4.76 -2.35 -19.16
C GLU A 150 4.50 -1.70 -17.79
N VAL A 151 4.23 -2.49 -16.74
CA VAL A 151 4.14 -2.00 -15.35
C VAL A 151 5.48 -1.47 -14.86
N LEU A 152 6.60 -2.05 -15.29
CA LEU A 152 7.92 -1.48 -15.03
C LEU A 152 8.52 -0.93 -16.33
N PRO A 153 9.02 0.31 -16.35
CA PRO A 153 9.79 0.81 -17.47
C PRO A 153 11.11 0.06 -17.61
N ASN A 154 11.64 -0.03 -18.83
CA ASN A 154 13.00 -0.51 -19.07
C ASN A 154 14.02 0.44 -18.42
N ALA A 155 15.14 -0.11 -17.94
CA ALA A 155 16.17 0.65 -17.25
C ALA A 155 16.87 1.69 -18.15
N GLU A 156 16.82 1.55 -19.47
CA GLU A 156 17.42 2.48 -20.43
C GLU A 156 16.46 3.62 -20.81
N GLU A 157 15.18 3.52 -20.45
CA GLU A 157 14.21 4.58 -20.72
C GLU A 157 14.54 5.86 -19.96
N THR A 158 14.45 6.98 -20.67
CA THR A 158 14.51 8.31 -20.05
C THR A 158 13.29 8.52 -19.16
N ASN A 159 13.45 9.09 -17.97
CA ASN A 159 12.38 9.37 -16.99
C ASN A 159 11.71 8.15 -16.32
N LYS A 160 12.40 7.01 -16.20
CA LYS A 160 11.88 5.82 -15.50
C LYS A 160 11.51 6.02 -14.01
N GLY A 161 11.96 7.10 -13.38
CA GLY A 161 11.75 7.37 -11.96
C GLY A 161 12.53 6.44 -11.02
N ILE A 162 12.67 6.85 -9.75
CA ILE A 162 13.44 6.09 -8.75
C ILE A 162 12.70 4.87 -8.21
N LEU A 163 11.37 4.92 -8.21
CA LEU A 163 10.53 3.87 -7.64
C LEU A 163 10.64 2.53 -8.39
N PRO A 164 10.53 2.47 -9.74
CA PRO A 164 10.76 1.22 -10.47
C PRO A 164 12.14 0.60 -10.23
N LYS A 165 13.19 1.44 -10.17
CA LYS A 165 14.55 0.98 -9.83
C LYS A 165 14.59 0.35 -8.44
N CYS A 166 13.97 0.99 -7.45
CA CYS A 166 13.86 0.47 -6.09
C CYS A 166 13.09 -0.86 -6.04
N ILE A 167 11.93 -0.96 -6.71
CA ILE A 167 11.16 -2.22 -6.81
C ILE A 167 12.03 -3.35 -7.38
N SER A 168 12.68 -3.10 -8.51
CA SER A 168 13.54 -4.06 -9.19
C SER A 168 14.72 -4.50 -8.32
N PHE A 169 15.33 -3.57 -7.57
CA PHE A 169 16.38 -3.86 -6.59
C PHE A 169 15.88 -4.77 -5.47
N LEU A 170 14.73 -4.44 -4.87
CA LEU A 170 14.15 -5.20 -3.79
C LEU A 170 13.84 -6.64 -4.22
N ILE A 171 13.27 -6.84 -5.40
CA ILE A 171 13.06 -8.17 -5.99
C ILE A 171 14.39 -8.92 -6.15
N SER A 172 15.40 -8.25 -6.72
CA SER A 172 16.71 -8.86 -7.01
C SER A 172 17.46 -9.25 -5.73
N SER A 173 17.26 -8.50 -4.65
CA SER A 173 17.87 -8.72 -3.34
C SER A 173 17.25 -9.87 -2.54
N GLN A 174 16.07 -10.38 -2.91
CA GLN A 174 15.43 -11.46 -2.16
C GLN A 174 16.21 -12.77 -2.30
N ILE A 175 16.33 -13.50 -1.20
CA ILE A 175 17.02 -14.80 -1.13
C ILE A 175 16.05 -15.83 -0.55
N ILE A 176 15.89 -16.96 -1.25
CA ILE A 176 15.08 -18.10 -0.81
C ILE A 176 15.95 -19.35 -0.85
N SER A 177 15.96 -20.13 0.24
CA SER A 177 16.53 -21.46 0.26
C SER A 177 15.59 -22.50 -0.34
N ASN A 178 16.12 -23.40 -1.18
CA ASN A 178 15.36 -24.46 -1.83
C ASN A 178 15.24 -25.71 -0.93
N SER A 179 14.74 -25.53 0.29
CA SER A 179 14.71 -26.61 1.30
C SER A 179 13.36 -27.32 1.44
N SER A 180 12.28 -26.81 0.85
CA SER A 180 10.95 -27.43 0.88
C SER A 180 10.20 -27.24 -0.44
N GLU A 181 9.24 -28.13 -0.73
CA GLU A 181 8.43 -28.09 -1.96
C GLU A 181 7.71 -26.73 -2.15
N SER A 182 7.12 -26.19 -1.08
CA SER A 182 6.48 -24.86 -1.10
C SER A 182 7.46 -23.73 -1.41
N LYS A 183 8.70 -23.82 -0.91
CA LYS A 183 9.77 -22.85 -1.19
C LYS A 183 10.36 -23.04 -2.57
N ARG A 184 10.32 -24.25 -3.14
CA ARG A 184 10.78 -24.55 -4.51
C ARG A 184 9.97 -23.81 -5.56
N SER A 185 8.63 -23.80 -5.42
CA SER A 185 7.76 -23.05 -6.33
C SER A 185 8.03 -21.54 -6.25
N LEU A 186 8.16 -20.98 -5.04
CA LEU A 186 8.53 -19.57 -4.85
C LEU A 186 9.92 -19.25 -5.38
N PHE A 187 10.88 -20.15 -5.19
CA PHE A 187 12.23 -20.03 -5.72
C PHE A 187 12.22 -19.96 -7.25
N GLN A 188 11.44 -20.83 -7.92
CA GLN A 188 11.31 -20.81 -9.37
C GLN A 188 10.68 -19.50 -9.86
N LYS A 189 9.60 -19.03 -9.22
CA LYS A 189 8.98 -17.73 -9.53
C LYS A 189 9.97 -16.58 -9.37
N LEU A 190 10.73 -16.57 -8.27
CA LEU A 190 11.77 -15.56 -8.02
C LEU A 190 12.88 -15.61 -9.07
N TYR A 191 13.33 -16.80 -9.46
CA TYR A 191 14.33 -16.98 -10.51
C TYR A 191 13.84 -16.40 -11.85
N THR A 192 12.59 -16.70 -12.24
CA THR A 192 11.97 -16.12 -13.43
C THR A 192 11.89 -14.60 -13.34
N LEU A 193 11.49 -14.05 -12.19
CA LEU A 193 11.45 -12.60 -11.97
C LEU A 193 12.83 -11.96 -12.15
N LYS A 194 13.87 -12.51 -11.52
CA LYS A 194 15.25 -11.99 -11.66
C LYS A 194 15.74 -12.08 -13.09
N SER A 195 15.42 -13.17 -13.79
CA SER A 195 15.74 -13.33 -15.22
C SER A 195 15.04 -12.27 -16.07
N LEU A 196 13.75 -12.00 -15.82
CA LEU A 196 12.97 -10.99 -16.52
C LEU A 196 13.54 -9.58 -16.27
N LEU A 197 13.82 -9.23 -15.02
CA LEU A 197 14.46 -7.95 -14.64
C LEU A 197 15.77 -7.72 -15.38
N ARG A 198 16.61 -8.76 -15.45
CA ARG A 198 17.91 -8.66 -16.12
C ARG A 198 17.81 -8.62 -17.64
N ARG A 199 17.01 -9.50 -18.24
CA ARG A 199 17.02 -9.75 -19.70
C ARG A 199 16.05 -8.87 -20.48
N TYR A 200 14.90 -8.54 -19.90
CA TYR A 200 13.85 -7.77 -20.58
C TYR A 200 13.88 -6.30 -20.19
N TYR A 201 14.05 -6.02 -18.90
CA TYR A 201 14.04 -4.64 -18.38
C TYR A 201 15.42 -4.02 -18.25
N ASN A 202 16.51 -4.76 -18.54
CA ASN A 202 17.90 -4.28 -18.44
C ASN A 202 18.30 -3.77 -17.03
N TYR A 203 17.59 -4.19 -15.98
CA TYR A 203 18.00 -3.87 -14.61
C TYR A 203 19.13 -4.81 -14.18
N THR A 204 20.31 -4.25 -13.97
CA THR A 204 21.47 -4.93 -13.39
C THR A 204 21.70 -4.44 -11.97
N PHE A 205 21.71 -5.36 -11.00
CA PHE A 205 21.96 -5.05 -9.60
C PHE A 205 23.24 -5.72 -9.15
N THR A 206 24.35 -5.01 -9.34
CA THR A 206 25.61 -5.22 -8.62
C THR A 206 25.72 -4.28 -7.40
N GLN A 207 24.74 -3.40 -7.25
CA GLN A 207 24.70 -2.34 -6.25
C GLN A 207 24.36 -2.89 -4.87
N GLU A 208 25.05 -2.37 -3.86
CA GLU A 208 24.72 -2.60 -2.46
C GLU A 208 23.55 -1.70 -2.04
N THR A 209 22.90 -2.04 -0.92
CA THR A 209 21.83 -1.20 -0.34
C THR A 209 22.26 0.26 -0.18
N ILE A 210 23.54 0.50 0.13
CA ILE A 210 24.08 1.85 0.32
C ILE A 210 24.05 2.70 -0.95
N ASP A 211 24.23 2.09 -2.13
CA ASP A 211 24.26 2.81 -3.40
C ASP A 211 22.89 3.40 -3.72
N ILE A 212 21.84 2.60 -3.54
CA ILE A 212 20.46 3.04 -3.74
C ILE A 212 20.04 4.02 -2.66
N LEU A 213 20.49 3.82 -1.41
CA LEU A 213 20.26 4.80 -0.36
C LEU A 213 20.82 6.18 -0.76
N ASN A 214 22.07 6.24 -1.23
CA ASN A 214 22.71 7.49 -1.62
C ASN A 214 21.97 8.20 -2.76
N GLU A 215 21.52 7.45 -3.77
CA GLU A 215 20.72 8.00 -4.88
C GLU A 215 19.38 8.56 -4.39
N VAL A 216 18.69 7.82 -3.53
CA VAL A 216 17.39 8.21 -2.97
C VAL A 216 17.54 9.42 -2.05
N MET A 217 18.56 9.48 -1.20
CA MET A 217 18.80 10.64 -0.32
C MET A 217 19.23 11.88 -1.10
N THR A 218 19.99 11.71 -2.19
CA THR A 218 20.37 12.81 -3.09
C THR A 218 19.13 13.39 -3.77
N ALA A 219 18.25 12.52 -4.30
CA ALA A 219 16.99 12.94 -4.90
C ALA A 219 16.09 13.66 -3.89
N LEU A 220 16.00 13.15 -2.66
CA LEU A 220 15.19 13.73 -1.58
C LEU A 220 15.61 15.17 -1.23
N LYS A 221 16.92 15.44 -1.24
CA LYS A 221 17.44 16.78 -1.00
C LYS A 221 17.21 17.72 -2.18
N ALA A 222 17.23 17.21 -3.41
CA ALA A 222 17.18 18.04 -4.62
C ALA A 222 15.77 18.54 -4.93
N GLU A 223 14.79 17.64 -5.05
CA GLU A 223 13.44 18.00 -5.48
C GLU A 223 12.39 17.01 -5.00
N ARG A 224 11.11 17.39 -5.13
CA ARG A 224 10.00 16.47 -4.89
C ARG A 224 9.75 15.64 -6.14
N THR A 225 10.02 14.35 -6.05
CA THR A 225 9.77 13.41 -7.15
C THR A 225 8.69 12.39 -6.76
N ASP A 226 7.78 12.09 -7.68
CA ASP A 226 6.74 11.09 -7.45
C ASP A 226 7.35 9.70 -7.18
N GLY A 227 6.79 9.01 -6.20
CA GLY A 227 7.23 7.68 -5.78
C GLY A 227 8.52 7.64 -4.94
N LEU A 228 9.21 8.78 -4.73
CA LEU A 228 10.44 8.84 -3.94
C LEU A 228 10.22 8.43 -2.48
N ASP A 229 9.21 9.01 -1.82
CA ASP A 229 8.85 8.65 -0.45
C ASP A 229 8.54 7.16 -0.31
N THR A 230 7.83 6.59 -1.30
CA THR A 230 7.50 5.17 -1.33
C THR A 230 8.76 4.32 -1.45
N ALA A 231 9.73 4.71 -2.29
CA ALA A 231 11.01 4.03 -2.41
C ALA A 231 11.80 4.04 -1.09
N ILE A 232 11.84 5.19 -0.40
CA ILE A 232 12.48 5.33 0.92
C ILE A 232 11.82 4.39 1.94
N ILE A 233 10.48 4.40 2.00
CA ILE A 233 9.71 3.57 2.94
C ILE A 233 9.94 2.07 2.67
N LEU A 234 9.99 1.65 1.41
CA LEU A 234 10.26 0.26 1.06
C LEU A 234 11.69 -0.17 1.44
N LEU A 235 12.68 0.69 1.20
CA LEU A 235 14.06 0.44 1.60
C LEU A 235 14.18 0.32 3.13
N ALA A 236 13.59 1.27 3.86
CA ALA A 236 13.51 1.26 5.31
C ALA A 236 12.84 -0.02 5.85
N LYS A 237 11.73 -0.44 5.23
CA LYS A 237 11.00 -1.65 5.61
C LYS A 237 11.84 -2.92 5.46
N ARG A 238 12.67 -3.01 4.42
CA ARG A 238 13.54 -4.16 4.17
C ARG A 238 14.64 -4.27 5.22
N GLU A 239 15.32 -3.17 5.52
CA GLU A 239 16.50 -3.16 6.39
C GLU A 239 16.16 -3.11 7.89
N GLY A 240 14.95 -2.67 8.24
CA GLY A 240 14.45 -2.67 9.61
C GLY A 240 14.66 -1.35 10.35
N SER A 241 14.10 -1.26 11.56
CA SER A 241 14.01 -0.01 12.35
C SER A 241 15.37 0.56 12.74
N SER A 242 16.26 -0.25 13.30
CA SER A 242 17.58 0.22 13.77
C SER A 242 18.43 0.75 12.61
N TRP A 243 18.41 0.05 11.46
CA TRP A 243 19.10 0.52 10.26
C TRP A 243 18.46 1.80 9.71
N THR A 244 17.13 1.88 9.67
CA THR A 244 16.39 3.05 9.19
C THR A 244 16.70 4.28 10.02
N TYR A 245 16.71 4.13 11.35
CA TYR A 245 17.03 5.24 12.24
C TYR A 245 18.44 5.77 11.97
N LYS A 246 19.44 4.90 11.97
CA LYS A 246 20.85 5.27 11.77
C LYS A 246 21.13 5.88 10.39
N ASN A 247 20.63 5.26 9.32
CA ASN A 247 21.06 5.56 7.95
C ASN A 247 20.11 6.46 7.15
N ILE A 248 18.85 6.64 7.60
CA ILE A 248 17.89 7.53 6.94
C ILE A 248 17.52 8.69 7.88
N ILE A 249 17.06 8.38 9.09
CA ILE A 249 16.48 9.41 9.97
C ILE A 249 17.56 10.32 10.56
N GLN A 250 18.53 9.73 11.26
CA GLN A 250 19.57 10.46 12.00
C GLN A 250 20.62 11.08 11.06
N SER A 251 21.04 10.35 10.03
CA SER A 251 22.12 10.79 9.13
C SER A 251 21.69 11.78 8.06
N ALA A 252 20.42 11.75 7.64
CA ALA A 252 19.95 12.50 6.47
C ALA A 252 18.70 13.33 6.76
N LEU A 253 17.56 12.69 7.08
CA LEU A 253 16.26 13.36 7.14
C LEU A 253 16.16 14.42 8.25
N LEU A 254 16.59 14.10 9.48
CA LEU A 254 16.58 15.08 10.58
C LEU A 254 17.53 16.26 10.30
N PRO A 255 18.79 16.05 9.87
CA PRO A 255 19.64 17.15 9.41
C PRO A 255 19.01 18.01 8.32
N MET A 256 18.34 17.41 7.32
CA MET A 256 17.65 18.15 6.26
C MET A 256 16.50 19.02 6.80
N ILE A 257 15.74 18.51 7.76
CA ILE A 257 14.66 19.25 8.44
C ILE A 257 15.24 20.43 9.23
N LEU A 258 16.26 20.17 10.06
CA LEU A 258 16.86 21.19 10.94
C LEU A 258 17.56 22.30 10.17
N LYS A 259 18.21 21.97 9.04
CA LYS A 259 18.91 22.93 8.19
C LYS A 259 18.02 23.55 7.10
N ASN A 260 16.75 23.17 7.04
CA ASN A 260 15.79 23.57 6.02
C ASN A 260 16.33 23.33 4.58
N GLU A 261 16.95 22.17 4.36
CA GLU A 261 17.53 21.77 3.07
C GLU A 261 16.53 21.02 2.18
N HIS A 262 15.43 20.52 2.76
CA HIS A 262 14.40 19.82 1.99
C HIS A 262 13.49 20.83 1.27
N PRO A 263 13.17 20.65 -0.03
CA PRO A 263 12.38 21.60 -0.82
C PRO A 263 10.94 21.84 -0.32
N CYS A 264 10.46 20.98 0.57
CA CYS A 264 9.15 21.11 1.19
C CYS A 264 9.18 20.58 2.64
N THR A 265 8.98 21.49 3.60
CA THR A 265 9.02 21.16 5.03
C THR A 265 7.92 20.16 5.41
N TYR A 266 6.70 20.34 4.89
CA TYR A 266 5.57 19.43 5.11
C TYR A 266 5.94 17.97 4.78
N SER A 267 6.47 17.73 3.57
CA SER A 267 6.76 16.37 3.11
C SER A 267 7.86 15.70 3.91
N ALA A 268 8.86 16.46 4.39
CA ALA A 268 9.93 15.92 5.23
C ALA A 268 9.39 15.38 6.56
N PHE A 269 8.53 16.15 7.25
CA PHE A 269 7.86 15.68 8.47
C PHE A 269 6.88 14.53 8.19
N ALA A 270 6.10 14.61 7.11
CA ALA A 270 5.18 13.53 6.74
C ALA A 270 5.92 12.22 6.41
N LEU A 271 7.11 12.29 5.81
CA LEU A 271 7.98 11.14 5.60
C LEU A 271 8.54 10.60 6.92
N LEU A 272 9.02 11.47 7.82
CA LEU A 272 9.50 11.10 9.15
C LEU A 272 8.44 10.29 9.92
N GLY A 273 7.20 10.78 9.95
CA GLY A 273 6.09 10.07 10.60
C GLY A 273 5.78 8.72 9.97
N ARG A 274 5.80 8.61 8.63
CA ARG A 274 5.58 7.33 7.93
C ARG A 274 6.69 6.31 8.20
N LEU A 275 7.95 6.75 8.29
CA LEU A 275 9.09 5.87 8.62
C LEU A 275 8.99 5.35 10.06
N LEU A 276 8.74 6.23 11.02
CA LEU A 276 8.59 5.85 12.43
C LEU A 276 7.32 5.01 12.67
N ARG A 277 6.28 5.17 11.84
CA ARG A 277 5.12 4.28 11.79
C ARG A 277 5.48 2.88 11.27
N ALA A 278 6.70 2.56 10.88
CA ALA A 278 7.07 1.17 10.60
C ALA A 278 7.67 0.44 11.82
N PHE A 279 8.10 1.20 12.85
CA PHE A 279 8.89 0.67 13.97
C PHE A 279 8.05 -0.22 14.89
N PRO A 280 8.64 -1.16 15.64
CA PRO A 280 7.90 -1.96 16.63
C PRO A 280 7.10 -1.09 17.61
N SER A 281 5.95 -1.59 18.08
CA SER A 281 5.15 -0.86 19.09
C SER A 281 5.81 -0.83 20.46
N GLN A 282 6.66 -1.82 20.75
CA GLN A 282 7.57 -1.81 21.89
C GLN A 282 8.83 -1.07 21.43
N ASP A 283 8.89 0.21 21.76
CA ASP A 283 10.00 1.12 21.42
C ASP A 283 11.14 0.94 22.42
N GLU A 284 11.87 -0.18 22.32
CA GLU A 284 12.91 -0.56 23.28
C GLU A 284 13.99 0.52 23.44
N ASP A 285 14.34 1.19 22.34
CA ASP A 285 15.36 2.24 22.29
C ASP A 285 14.78 3.65 22.58
N ASN A 286 13.49 3.76 22.93
CA ASN A 286 12.75 5.03 23.14
C ASN A 286 12.83 6.04 21.98
N THR A 287 13.26 5.61 20.79
CA THR A 287 13.54 6.50 19.66
C THR A 287 12.27 7.15 19.12
N VAL A 288 11.19 6.37 18.99
CA VAL A 288 9.90 6.89 18.52
C VAL A 288 9.30 7.83 19.57
N GLN A 289 9.48 7.51 20.85
CA GLN A 289 9.05 8.34 21.96
C GLN A 289 9.76 9.70 21.95
N GLU A 290 11.09 9.72 21.94
CA GLU A 290 11.88 10.96 21.98
C GLU A 290 11.53 11.89 20.81
N ILE A 291 11.46 11.36 19.58
CA ILE A 291 11.07 12.15 18.41
C ILE A 291 9.62 12.63 18.53
N GLY A 292 8.71 11.77 19.01
CA GLY A 292 7.32 12.14 19.22
C GLY A 292 7.13 13.26 20.25
N GLU A 293 7.96 13.28 21.29
CA GLU A 293 7.99 14.36 22.30
C GLU A 293 8.53 15.67 21.70
N GLN A 294 9.62 15.63 20.93
CA GLN A 294 10.15 16.81 20.24
C GLN A 294 9.15 17.39 19.24
N LEU A 295 8.45 16.55 18.48
CA LEU A 295 7.39 16.97 17.55
C LEU A 295 6.22 17.61 18.29
N ARG A 296 5.83 17.06 19.45
CA ARG A 296 4.78 17.63 20.28
C ARG A 296 5.20 19.00 20.83
N ASP A 297 6.43 19.14 21.30
CA ASP A 297 6.91 20.39 21.87
C ASP A 297 7.02 21.48 20.79
N LEU A 298 7.46 21.10 19.58
CA LEU A 298 7.44 21.96 18.39
C LEU A 298 6.01 22.37 17.99
N MET A 299 5.03 21.47 18.13
CA MET A 299 3.62 21.78 17.89
C MET A 299 3.08 22.80 18.91
N GLN A 300 3.45 22.63 20.18
CA GLN A 300 2.94 23.41 21.31
C GLN A 300 3.58 24.80 21.43
N SER A 301 4.78 25.01 20.88
CA SER A 301 5.37 26.35 20.82
C SER A 301 4.51 27.31 19.98
N GLY A 302 3.70 26.78 19.05
CA GLY A 302 2.91 27.59 18.12
C GLY A 302 3.76 28.33 17.08
N GLU A 303 5.07 28.08 17.08
CA GLU A 303 6.02 28.66 16.14
C GLU A 303 6.07 27.86 14.83
N GLY A 304 6.75 28.42 13.83
CA GLY A 304 6.94 27.78 12.53
C GLY A 304 5.89 28.17 11.48
N SER A 305 6.17 27.79 10.23
CA SER A 305 5.25 28.04 9.12
C SER A 305 4.02 27.13 9.18
N HIS A 306 2.93 27.50 8.52
CA HIS A 306 1.76 26.63 8.37
C HIS A 306 2.14 25.25 7.78
N ASP A 307 3.05 25.23 6.81
CA ASP A 307 3.58 23.99 6.22
C ASP A 307 4.34 23.12 7.21
N GLN A 308 5.13 23.74 8.08
CA GLN A 308 5.84 23.04 9.15
C GLN A 308 4.86 22.43 10.16
N GLN A 309 3.91 23.24 10.65
CA GLN A 309 2.90 22.79 11.61
C GLN A 309 2.06 21.65 11.05
N GLU A 310 1.56 21.79 9.82
CA GLU A 310 0.79 20.75 9.16
C GLU A 310 1.62 19.47 8.95
N GLY A 311 2.91 19.60 8.63
CA GLY A 311 3.84 18.47 8.53
C GLY A 311 4.02 17.73 9.86
N VAL A 312 4.22 18.48 10.95
CA VAL A 312 4.33 17.95 12.31
C VAL A 312 3.04 17.22 12.71
N VAL A 313 1.87 17.76 12.39
CA VAL A 313 0.58 17.09 12.64
C VAL A 313 0.47 15.78 11.86
N SER A 314 0.83 15.78 10.57
CA SER A 314 0.83 14.57 9.76
C SER A 314 1.76 13.49 10.34
N ALA A 315 2.92 13.92 10.86
CA ALA A 315 3.86 13.04 11.53
C ALA A 315 3.27 12.44 12.82
N LEU A 316 2.75 13.29 13.71
CA LEU A 316 2.11 12.88 14.96
C LEU A 316 0.92 11.94 14.72
N LEU A 317 0.04 12.24 13.75
CA LEU A 317 -1.06 11.36 13.37
C LEU A 317 -0.59 9.96 12.99
N SER A 318 0.55 9.86 12.28
CA SER A 318 1.18 8.58 11.92
C SER A 318 1.70 7.81 13.14
N LEU A 319 2.11 8.52 14.20
CA LEU A 319 2.60 7.94 15.46
C LEU A 319 1.48 7.55 16.45
N SER A 320 0.22 7.88 16.15
CA SER A 320 -0.91 7.63 17.06
C SER A 320 -1.11 6.16 17.47
N ARG A 321 -0.55 5.22 16.71
CA ARG A 321 -0.53 3.78 17.03
C ARG A 321 0.44 3.42 18.16
N HIS A 322 1.49 4.22 18.33
CA HIS A 322 2.57 3.98 19.30
C HIS A 322 2.21 4.58 20.64
N LYS A 323 1.77 5.84 20.63
CA LYS A 323 1.33 6.53 21.82
C LYS A 323 0.18 7.47 21.49
N PHE A 324 -0.89 7.40 22.28
CA PHE A 324 -2.09 8.20 22.05
C PHE A 324 -2.10 9.54 22.82
N HIS A 325 -1.10 9.82 23.67
CA HIS A 325 -1.03 11.07 24.44
C HIS A 325 -0.89 12.32 23.56
N ILE A 326 -0.41 12.15 22.32
CA ILE A 326 -0.30 13.21 21.31
C ILE A 326 -1.67 13.73 20.82
N ALA A 327 -2.76 13.01 21.10
CA ALA A 327 -4.10 13.37 20.65
C ALA A 327 -4.51 14.76 21.14
N LEU A 328 -4.16 15.14 22.36
CA LEU A 328 -4.51 16.43 22.92
C LEU A 328 -3.88 17.58 22.12
N SER A 329 -2.58 17.48 21.80
CA SER A 329 -1.87 18.49 21.02
C SER A 329 -2.46 18.67 19.63
N ILE A 330 -2.90 17.57 18.99
CA ILE A 330 -3.57 17.61 17.69
C ILE A 330 -4.94 18.28 17.82
N MET A 331 -5.72 17.97 18.86
CA MET A 331 -7.06 18.54 19.06
C MET A 331 -7.04 20.02 19.46
N THR A 332 -5.97 20.50 20.08
CA THR A 332 -5.80 21.92 20.45
C THR A 332 -5.24 22.77 19.32
N TRP A 333 -4.74 22.15 18.24
CA TRP A 333 -4.19 22.87 17.12
C TRP A 333 -5.29 23.52 16.28
N MET A 334 -5.13 24.81 16.02
CA MET A 334 -6.00 25.56 15.10
C MET A 334 -5.16 25.94 13.87
N PRO A 335 -5.44 25.34 12.70
CA PRO A 335 -4.68 25.66 11.50
C PRO A 335 -4.98 27.09 11.04
N SER A 336 -3.94 27.83 10.69
CA SER A 336 -4.06 29.22 10.21
C SER A 336 -4.54 29.33 8.75
N LYS A 337 -4.56 28.21 8.01
CA LYS A 337 -5.00 28.10 6.62
C LYS A 337 -5.72 26.77 6.40
N SER A 338 -6.41 26.64 5.26
CA SER A 338 -7.00 25.38 4.83
C SER A 338 -5.95 24.26 4.80
N LEU A 339 -6.36 23.07 5.25
CA LEU A 339 -5.51 21.87 5.25
C LEU A 339 -5.38 21.28 3.84
N ARG A 340 -4.29 20.55 3.62
CA ARG A 340 -4.16 19.66 2.47
C ARG A 340 -5.16 18.52 2.61
N PRO A 341 -5.80 18.04 1.52
CA PRO A 341 -6.78 16.96 1.57
C PRO A 341 -6.27 15.68 2.26
N VAL A 342 -4.98 15.40 2.13
CA VAL A 342 -4.35 14.24 2.78
C VAL A 342 -4.35 14.35 4.31
N VAL A 343 -4.12 15.53 4.87
CA VAL A 343 -4.10 15.74 6.32
C VAL A 343 -5.52 15.74 6.86
N ASP A 344 -6.47 16.31 6.10
CA ASP A 344 -7.89 16.25 6.43
C ASP A 344 -8.39 14.79 6.51
N MET A 345 -8.05 13.97 5.52
CA MET A 345 -8.32 12.52 5.55
C MET A 345 -7.64 11.80 6.73
N GLN A 346 -6.39 12.17 7.06
CA GLN A 346 -5.69 11.59 8.22
C GLN A 346 -6.39 11.95 9.55
N LEU A 347 -6.86 13.19 9.70
CA LEU A 347 -7.60 13.66 10.87
C LEU A 347 -8.95 12.95 10.98
N GLN A 348 -9.70 12.88 9.87
CA GLN A 348 -10.97 12.16 9.82
C GLN A 348 -10.80 10.69 10.23
N ALA A 349 -9.82 9.99 9.64
CA ALA A 349 -9.51 8.60 9.99
C ALA A 349 -9.08 8.44 11.45
N PHE A 350 -8.36 9.42 12.01
CA PHE A 350 -7.94 9.41 13.41
C PHE A 350 -9.13 9.55 14.37
N ILE A 351 -10.10 10.41 14.04
CA ILE A 351 -11.33 10.64 14.82
C ILE A 351 -12.28 9.46 14.70
N GLU A 352 -12.61 9.06 13.46
CA GLU A 352 -13.59 8.01 13.14
C GLU A 352 -13.08 6.61 13.51
N GLY A 353 -11.76 6.42 13.59
CA GLY A 353 -11.15 5.17 14.04
C GLY A 353 -11.49 4.79 15.49
N ARG A 354 -12.19 5.65 16.25
CA ARG A 354 -12.56 5.42 17.65
C ARG A 354 -14.02 5.78 17.92
N LYS A 355 -14.67 4.98 18.77
CA LYS A 355 -16.08 5.17 19.15
C LYS A 355 -16.27 6.46 19.95
N SER A 356 -17.46 7.05 19.86
CA SER A 356 -17.84 8.24 20.66
C SER A 356 -17.61 8.07 22.17
N THR A 357 -17.83 6.87 22.71
CA THR A 357 -17.60 6.54 24.12
C THR A 357 -16.12 6.67 24.53
N PHE A 358 -15.21 6.29 23.63
CA PHE A 358 -13.78 6.47 23.85
C PHE A 358 -13.44 7.95 24.00
N TRP A 359 -13.91 8.79 23.07
CA TRP A 359 -13.61 10.22 23.07
C TRP A 359 -14.15 10.94 24.30
N LYS A 360 -15.39 10.64 24.72
CA LYS A 360 -15.96 11.18 25.95
C LYS A 360 -15.10 10.87 27.18
N ASN A 361 -14.66 9.62 27.30
CA ASN A 361 -13.82 9.18 28.41
C ASN A 361 -12.42 9.81 28.36
N TYR A 362 -11.83 9.90 27.17
CA TYR A 362 -10.51 10.50 26.99
C TYR A 362 -10.54 12.00 27.36
N LEU A 363 -11.46 12.77 26.80
CA LEU A 363 -11.58 14.21 27.06
C LEU A 363 -11.84 14.51 28.54
N LYS A 364 -12.67 13.70 29.21
CA LYS A 364 -12.93 13.83 30.65
C LYS A 364 -11.66 13.60 31.48
N LYS A 365 -10.85 12.59 31.13
CA LYS A 365 -9.58 12.28 31.82
C LYS A 365 -8.51 13.33 31.56
N SER A 366 -8.45 13.86 30.35
CA SER A 366 -7.46 14.86 29.94
C SER A 366 -7.75 16.27 30.45
N GLY A 367 -8.91 16.50 31.09
CA GLY A 367 -9.31 17.83 31.54
C GLY A 367 -9.50 18.84 30.40
N PHE A 368 -9.74 18.36 29.18
CA PHE A 368 -9.88 19.22 28.01
C PHE A 368 -11.10 20.13 28.17
N LYS A 369 -10.86 21.44 28.06
CA LYS A 369 -11.91 22.45 27.98
C LYS A 369 -11.93 22.98 26.55
N PRO A 370 -13.04 22.86 25.80
CA PRO A 370 -13.14 23.46 24.48
C PRO A 370 -12.91 24.97 24.62
N LYS A 371 -12.01 25.51 23.80
CA LYS A 371 -11.77 26.95 23.69
C LYS A 371 -12.78 27.55 22.73
#